data_AF-A0A9Q3UU32-F1
#
_entry.id   AF-A0A9Q3UU32-F1
#
_cell.length_a   1.000
_cell.length_b   1.000
_cell.length_c   1.000
_cell.angle_alpha   90.00
_cell.angle_beta   90.00
_cell.angle_gamma   90.00
#
_symmetry.space_group_name_H-M   'P 1'
#
loop_
_entity.id
_entity.type
_entity.pdbx_description
1 polymer ?
#
loop_
_entity_poly.entity_id
_entity_poly.type
_entity_poly.pdbx_seq_one_letter_code
_entity_poly.pdbx_strand_id
1 'polypeptide(L)'
;MKNVFILVIIFCTSFCFAQKQDLKKTIKEESIGGSLDFTKTIEEKYSSAPFIRFGDILYNKKDFAILFWGTKVKYLGIESLDEAVKLWEEIHEKKLTKPESKALKTGFETKLE
;
A
#
# COMPACT_ATOMS: atom_id res chain seq x y z
N MET A 1 2.40 12.59 -40.56
CA MET A 1 2.63 12.91 -39.13
C MET A 1 1.58 12.30 -38.20
N LYS A 2 0.28 12.30 -38.54
CA LYS A 2 -0.80 11.73 -37.69
C LYS A 2 -0.60 10.25 -37.30
N ASN A 3 -0.11 9.42 -38.23
CA ASN A 3 0.10 7.98 -37.97
C ASN A 3 1.29 7.68 -37.05
N VAL A 4 2.29 8.57 -36.97
CA VAL A 4 3.45 8.42 -36.07
C VAL A 4 3.06 8.77 -34.63
N PHE A 5 2.23 9.81 -34.44
CA PHE A 5 1.69 10.16 -33.12
C PHE A 5 0.81 9.04 -32.55
N ILE A 6 -0.01 8.38 -33.37
CA ILE A 6 -0.85 7.26 -32.93
C ILE A 6 0.02 6.06 -32.47
N LEU A 7 1.08 5.74 -33.21
CA LEU A 7 2.01 4.67 -32.83
C LEU A 7 2.76 4.96 -31.52
N VAL A 8 3.18 6.21 -31.30
CA VAL A 8 3.86 6.62 -30.05
C VAL A 8 2.92 6.52 -28.84
N ILE A 9 1.65 6.93 -28.99
CA ILE A 9 0.65 6.85 -27.92
C ILE A 9 0.38 5.38 -27.52
N ILE A 10 0.24 4.48 -28.51
CA ILE A 10 -0.01 3.04 -28.25
C ILE A 10 1.18 2.37 -27.55
N PHE A 11 2.41 2.77 -27.91
CA PHE A 11 3.63 2.22 -27.29
C PHE A 11 3.77 2.69 -25.83
N CYS A 12 3.48 3.97 -25.55
CA CYS A 12 3.52 4.51 -24.18
C CYS A 12 2.52 3.84 -23.24
N THR A 13 1.28 3.60 -23.69
CA THR A 13 0.26 2.95 -22.86
C THR A 13 0.62 1.51 -22.50
N SER A 14 1.24 0.78 -23.43
CA SER A 14 1.64 -0.62 -23.23
C SER A 14 2.79 -0.75 -22.23
N PHE A 15 3.78 0.14 -22.30
CA PHE A 15 4.92 0.13 -21.39
C PHE A 15 4.53 0.52 -19.96
N CYS A 16 3.70 1.55 -19.81
CA CYS A 16 3.23 2.01 -18.50
C CYS A 16 2.38 0.94 -17.78
N PHE A 17 1.56 0.20 -18.53
CA PHE A 17 0.78 -0.91 -17.99
C PHE A 17 1.68 -2.05 -17.47
N ALA A 18 2.72 -2.42 -18.23
CA ALA A 18 3.66 -3.46 -17.81
C ALA A 18 4.40 -3.10 -16.51
N GLN A 19 4.85 -1.85 -16.37
CA GLN A 19 5.49 -1.37 -15.13
C GLN A 19 4.54 -1.40 -13.93
N LYS A 20 3.27 -1.01 -14.14
CA LYS A 20 2.25 -1.05 -13.07
C LYS A 20 1.93 -2.48 -12.62
N GLN A 21 1.93 -3.43 -13.56
CA GLN A 21 1.71 -4.85 -13.25
C GLN A 21 2.89 -5.44 -12.45
N ASP A 22 4.11 -5.10 -12.83
CA ASP A 22 5.34 -5.54 -12.14
C ASP A 22 5.38 -4.99 -10.70
N LEU A 23 5.07 -3.70 -10.52
CA LEU A 23 4.93 -3.07 -9.21
C LEU A 23 3.94 -3.82 -8.30
N LYS A 24 2.74 -4.12 -8.79
CA LYS A 24 1.73 -4.84 -8.00
C LYS A 24 2.19 -6.24 -7.63
N LYS A 25 2.89 -6.91 -8.53
CA LYS A 25 3.45 -8.23 -8.28
C LYS A 25 4.48 -8.17 -7.15
N THR A 26 5.43 -7.23 -7.21
CA THR A 26 6.40 -6.99 -6.14
C THR A 26 5.72 -6.67 -4.81
N ILE A 27 4.70 -5.79 -4.81
CA ILE A 27 3.97 -5.48 -3.58
C ILE A 27 3.33 -6.75 -2.99
N LYS A 28 2.72 -7.62 -3.81
CA LYS A 28 2.14 -8.87 -3.33
C LYS A 28 3.18 -9.80 -2.71
N GLU A 29 4.30 -10.00 -3.40
CA GLU A 29 5.40 -10.86 -2.95
C GLU A 29 6.01 -10.35 -1.63
N GLU A 30 6.15 -9.03 -1.48
CA GLU A 30 6.80 -8.43 -0.31
C GLU A 30 5.86 -8.21 0.89
N SER A 31 4.54 -8.31 0.70
CA SER A 31 3.55 -7.97 1.75
C SER A 31 3.35 -9.06 2.81
N ILE A 32 3.74 -10.31 2.53
CA ILE A 32 3.64 -11.43 3.47
C ILE A 32 5.04 -12.02 3.68
N GLY A 33 5.61 -11.83 4.87
CA GLY A 33 6.97 -12.29 5.20
C GLY A 33 8.11 -11.53 4.51
N GLY A 34 7.81 -10.58 3.63
CA GLY A 34 8.79 -9.74 2.93
C GLY A 34 8.97 -8.36 3.57
N SER A 35 9.58 -7.43 2.81
CA SER A 35 9.92 -6.08 3.27
C SER A 35 8.73 -5.15 3.50
N LEU A 36 7.54 -5.51 2.99
CA LEU A 36 6.29 -4.80 3.25
C LEU A 36 5.44 -5.46 4.36
N ASP A 37 5.90 -6.57 4.95
CA ASP A 37 5.26 -7.13 6.14
C ASP A 37 5.76 -6.42 7.41
N PHE A 38 5.03 -5.39 7.82
CA PHE A 38 5.39 -4.59 8.99
C PHE A 38 4.99 -5.22 10.32
N THR A 39 4.32 -6.38 10.31
CA THR A 39 3.76 -6.99 11.53
C THR A 39 4.86 -7.25 12.56
N LYS A 40 5.94 -7.91 12.14
CA LYS A 40 7.07 -8.25 13.02
C LYS A 40 7.80 -7.00 13.52
N THR A 41 8.11 -6.07 12.63
CA THR A 41 8.82 -4.83 13.00
C THR A 41 8.03 -4.00 14.01
N ILE A 42 6.71 -3.93 13.87
CA ILE A 42 5.86 -3.20 14.81
C ILE A 42 5.74 -3.95 16.13
N GLU A 43 5.62 -5.27 16.10
CA GLU A 43 5.59 -6.09 17.31
C GLU A 43 6.87 -5.91 18.14
N GLU A 44 8.04 -5.91 17.49
CA GLU A 44 9.34 -5.71 18.15
C GLU A 44 9.49 -4.27 18.68
N LYS A 45 9.24 -3.27 17.82
CA LYS A 45 9.45 -1.85 18.16
C LYS A 45 8.50 -1.36 19.24
N TYR A 46 7.28 -1.88 19.28
CA TYR A 46 6.23 -1.47 20.21
C TYR A 46 5.82 -2.61 21.16
N SER A 47 6.73 -3.53 21.45
CA SER A 47 6.47 -4.75 22.24
C SER A 47 5.72 -4.50 23.55
N SER A 48 6.13 -3.48 24.31
CA SER A 48 5.54 -3.10 25.61
C SER A 48 4.31 -2.19 25.53
N ALA A 49 3.95 -1.69 24.34
CA ALA A 49 2.86 -0.74 24.17
C ALA A 49 1.58 -1.45 23.70
N PRO A 50 0.45 -1.35 24.43
CA PRO A 50 -0.82 -1.93 23.98
C PRO A 50 -1.40 -1.17 22.78
N PHE A 51 -1.09 0.12 22.66
CA PHE A 51 -1.53 0.99 21.58
C PHE A 51 -0.41 1.92 21.14
N ILE A 52 -0.46 2.31 19.86
CA ILE A 52 0.51 3.19 19.22
C ILE A 52 -0.21 4.46 18.79
N ARG A 53 0.30 5.62 19.23
CA ARG A 53 -0.26 6.93 18.89
C ARG A 53 0.27 7.38 17.53
N PHE A 54 -0.64 7.82 16.66
CA PHE A 54 -0.33 8.50 15.41
C PHE A 54 -1.31 9.66 15.20
N GLY A 55 -0.79 10.88 15.27
CA GLY A 55 -1.63 12.07 15.45
C GLY A 55 -2.49 11.95 16.71
N ASP A 56 -3.81 12.09 16.55
CA ASP A 56 -4.79 12.02 17.62
C ASP A 56 -5.48 10.65 17.75
N ILE A 57 -5.02 9.65 17.00
CA ILE A 57 -5.63 8.31 16.99
C ILE A 57 -4.67 7.30 17.64
N LEU A 58 -5.23 6.42 18.46
CA LEU A 58 -4.55 5.25 19.01
C LEU A 58 -4.89 4.02 18.15
N TYR A 59 -3.86 3.35 17.66
CA TYR A 59 -3.98 2.12 16.87
C TYR A 59 -3.50 0.92 17.69
N ASN A 60 -4.16 -0.22 17.53
CA ASN A 60 -3.51 -1.49 17.92
C ASN A 60 -2.38 -1.81 16.92
N LYS A 61 -1.50 -2.75 17.27
CA LYS A 61 -0.32 -3.11 16.46
C LYS A 61 -0.68 -3.54 15.04
N LYS A 62 -1.74 -4.34 14.87
CA LYS A 62 -2.21 -4.81 13.57
C LYS A 62 -2.64 -3.64 12.67
N ASP A 63 -3.50 -2.76 13.17
CA ASP A 63 -3.99 -1.62 12.39
C ASP A 63 -2.84 -0.64 12.09
N PHE A 64 -1.89 -0.49 13.00
CA PHE A 64 -0.68 0.31 12.76
C PHE A 64 0.21 -0.27 11.65
N ALA A 65 0.29 -1.60 11.52
CA ALA A 65 0.99 -2.25 10.41
C ALA A 65 0.33 -1.96 9.07
N ILE A 66 -0.99 -1.96 9.04
CA ILE A 66 -1.78 -1.60 7.85
C ILE A 66 -1.60 -0.13 7.49
N LEU A 67 -1.49 0.77 8.48
CA LEU A 67 -1.15 2.17 8.26
C LEU A 67 0.22 2.30 7.59
N PHE A 68 1.26 1.65 8.15
CA PHE A 68 2.61 1.67 7.57
C PHE A 68 2.65 1.13 6.14
N TRP A 69 1.92 0.03 5.91
CA TRP A 69 1.75 -0.55 4.57
C TRP A 69 1.12 0.45 3.60
N GLY A 70 0.01 1.09 4.00
CA GLY A 70 -0.67 2.11 3.19
C GLY A 70 0.23 3.28 2.80
N THR A 71 1.05 3.75 3.74
CA THR A 71 2.06 4.78 3.48
C THR A 71 3.09 4.30 2.46
N LYS A 72 3.60 3.07 2.61
CA LYS A 72 4.65 2.56 1.71
C LYS A 72 4.15 2.27 0.30
N VAL A 73 2.98 1.68 0.13
CA VAL A 73 2.49 1.38 -1.23
C VAL A 73 2.18 2.64 -2.03
N LYS A 74 1.73 3.71 -1.38
CA LYS A 74 1.63 5.03 -2.04
C LYS A 74 2.99 5.53 -2.49
N TYR A 75 4.00 5.46 -1.62
CA TYR A 75 5.36 5.86 -1.96
C TYR A 75 5.94 5.05 -3.12
N LEU A 76 5.58 3.77 -3.23
CA LEU A 76 5.99 2.89 -4.33
C LEU A 76 5.23 3.16 -5.65
N GLY A 77 4.20 4.00 -5.64
CA GLY A 77 3.50 4.42 -6.86
C GLY A 77 2.07 3.87 -7.02
N ILE A 78 1.44 3.34 -5.97
CA ILE A 78 -0.01 3.13 -6.00
C ILE A 78 -0.71 4.50 -5.96
N GLU A 79 -1.54 4.77 -6.97
CA GLU A 79 -2.03 6.12 -7.26
C GLU A 79 -3.35 6.46 -6.56
N SER A 80 -4.12 5.45 -6.12
CA SER A 80 -5.42 5.66 -5.50
C SER A 80 -5.64 4.79 -4.27
N LEU A 81 -6.42 5.33 -3.33
CA LEU A 81 -6.82 4.60 -2.12
C LEU A 81 -7.61 3.33 -2.46
N ASP A 82 -8.52 3.41 -3.43
CA ASP A 82 -9.33 2.26 -3.87
C ASP A 82 -8.46 1.14 -4.42
N GLU A 83 -7.38 1.48 -5.13
CA GLU A 83 -6.41 0.51 -5.62
C GLU A 83 -5.62 -0.14 -4.48
N ALA A 84 -5.16 0.65 -3.50
CA ALA A 84 -4.49 0.14 -2.32
C ALA A 84 -5.38 -0.79 -1.49
N VAL A 85 -6.65 -0.43 -1.28
CA VAL A 85 -7.64 -1.25 -0.59
C VAL A 85 -7.84 -2.58 -1.31
N LYS A 86 -8.11 -2.57 -2.62
CA LYS A 86 -8.31 -3.79 -3.40
C LYS A 86 -7.08 -4.70 -3.37
N LEU A 87 -5.90 -4.10 -3.49
CA LEU A 87 -4.63 -4.85 -3.47
C LEU A 87 -4.39 -5.50 -2.10
N TRP A 88 -4.65 -4.78 -1.02
CA TRP A 88 -4.51 -5.33 0.34
C TRP A 88 -5.47 -6.50 0.58
N GLU A 89 -6.74 -6.34 0.20
CA GLU A 89 -7.77 -7.38 0.35
C GLU A 89 -7.49 -8.61 -0.50
N GLU A 90 -6.90 -8.42 -1.70
CA GLU A 90 -6.44 -9.52 -2.56
C GLU A 90 -5.30 -10.30 -1.90
N ILE A 91 -4.29 -9.60 -1.36
CA ILE A 91 -3.13 -10.22 -0.70
C ILE A 91 -3.54 -11.06 0.53
N HIS A 92 -4.50 -10.55 1.32
CA HIS A 92 -4.89 -11.16 2.58
C HIS A 92 -6.15 -12.04 2.47
N GLU A 93 -6.69 -12.19 1.26
CA GLU A 93 -7.91 -12.95 0.95
C GLU A 93 -9.11 -12.62 1.85
N LYS A 94 -9.19 -11.36 2.33
CA LYS A 94 -10.25 -10.92 3.23
C LYS A 94 -10.57 -9.44 3.05
N LYS A 95 -11.79 -9.06 3.42
CA LYS A 95 -12.22 -7.66 3.46
C LYS A 95 -11.64 -6.92 4.66
N LEU A 96 -11.26 -5.67 4.45
CA LEU A 96 -10.87 -4.78 5.55
C LEU A 96 -12.08 -4.50 6.44
N THR A 97 -11.88 -4.60 7.75
CA THR A 97 -12.82 -4.07 8.72
C THR A 97 -12.79 -2.55 8.74
N LYS A 98 -13.78 -1.90 9.37
CA LYS A 98 -13.82 -0.43 9.46
C LYS A 98 -12.56 0.17 10.10
N PRO A 99 -12.01 -0.36 11.22
CA PRO A 99 -10.76 0.14 11.78
C PRO A 99 -9.57 -0.03 10.84
N GLU A 100 -9.42 -1.20 10.23
CA GLU A 100 -8.31 -1.50 9.31
C GLU A 100 -8.37 -0.59 8.06
N SER A 101 -9.55 -0.38 7.49
CA SER A 101 -9.76 0.52 6.35
C SER A 101 -9.40 1.97 6.71
N LYS A 102 -9.76 2.43 7.92
CA LYS A 102 -9.37 3.76 8.41
C LYS A 102 -7.86 3.88 8.58
N ALA A 103 -7.20 2.83 9.08
CA ALA A 103 -5.75 2.81 9.23
C ALA A 103 -5.03 2.86 7.88
N LEU A 104 -5.46 2.04 6.91
CA LEU A 104 -4.94 2.06 5.54
C LEU A 104 -5.10 3.44 4.92
N LYS A 105 -6.30 4.02 5.01
CA LYS A 105 -6.59 5.38 4.52
C LYS A 105 -5.65 6.42 5.14
N THR A 106 -5.48 6.38 6.46
CA THR A 106 -4.62 7.32 7.19
C THR A 106 -3.18 7.23 6.68
N GLY A 107 -2.64 6.02 6.55
CA GLY A 107 -1.30 5.81 6.03
C GLY A 107 -1.17 6.27 4.58
N PHE A 108 -2.12 5.89 3.74
CA PHE A 108 -2.15 6.29 2.33
C PHE A 108 -2.28 7.82 2.17
N GLU A 109 -2.97 8.54 3.04
CA GLU A 109 -3.09 9.99 2.93
C GLU A 109 -1.89 10.74 3.52
N THR A 110 -1.10 10.08 4.38
CA THR A 110 0.11 10.63 4.98
C THR A 110 1.13 11.00 3.89
N LYS A 111 1.79 12.16 4.08
CA LYS A 111 2.99 12.53 3.32
C LYS A 111 4.18 12.05 4.12
N LEU A 112 5.09 11.29 3.50
CA LEU A 112 6.40 11.04 4.09
C LEU A 112 7.14 12.38 4.05
N GLU A 113 7.43 12.95 5.22
CA GLU A 113 8.37 14.06 5.38
C GLU A 113 9.82 13.58 5.24
#